data_AF-A0A0S3TEJ1-F1
#
_entry.id   AF-A0A0S3TEJ1-F1
#
_cell.length_a   1.000
_cell.length_b   1.000
_cell.length_c   1.000
_cell.angle_alpha   90.00
_cell.angle_beta   90.00
_cell.angle_gamma   90.00
#
_symmetry.space_group_name_H-M   'P 1'
#
loop_
_entity.id
_entity.type
_entity.pdbx_description
1 polymer ?
#
loop_
_entity_poly.entity_id
_entity_poly.type
_entity_poly.pdbx_seq_one_letter_code
_entity_poly.pdbx_strand_id
1 'polypeptide(L)'
;MAEENSQLNNLQEENGASELQSLVERVGDLPPLSPKEGGDSKEVSKKKKKKTRSKKKKELLEQTDPPSISVIDLFPSGDFPEGEIQQYKDDNLWRTTSEEKRELERLQKPIYNSVRRAAEVHRQVRKYMKGILKPGMLMTDICETLENTVRKLISEDGL
;
A
#
# COMPACT_ATOMS: atom_id res chain seq x y z
N MET A 1 -36.85 -12.24 37.21
CA MET A 1 -36.52 -12.46 35.79
C MET A 1 -35.54 -11.39 35.30
N ALA A 2 -34.36 -11.26 35.93
CA ALA A 2 -33.39 -10.23 35.55
C ALA A 2 -31.93 -10.65 35.79
N GLU A 3 -31.63 -11.95 35.92
CA GLU A 3 -30.26 -12.41 36.21
C GLU A 3 -29.70 -13.41 35.18
N GLU A 4 -30.50 -13.86 34.20
CA GLU A 4 -30.05 -14.85 33.22
C GLU A 4 -29.45 -14.25 31.93
N ASN A 5 -29.64 -12.94 31.67
CA ASN A 5 -29.15 -12.29 30.44
C ASN A 5 -27.76 -11.65 30.56
N SER A 6 -27.10 -11.74 31.72
CA SER A 6 -25.73 -11.24 31.91
C SER A 6 -24.67 -12.23 31.43
N GLN A 7 -24.96 -13.54 31.50
CA GLN A 7 -23.98 -14.58 31.24
C GLN A 7 -23.77 -14.89 29.74
N LEU A 8 -24.73 -14.54 28.88
CA LEU A 8 -24.62 -14.78 27.43
C LEU A 8 -23.77 -13.75 26.68
N ASN A 9 -23.59 -12.54 27.23
CA ASN A 9 -22.75 -11.51 26.60
C ASN A 9 -21.25 -11.70 26.87
N ASN A 10 -20.88 -12.42 27.93
CA ASN A 10 -19.46 -12.68 28.27
C ASN A 10 -18.83 -13.85 27.49
N LEU A 11 -19.62 -14.69 26.81
CA LEU A 11 -19.11 -15.82 26.04
C LEU A 11 -18.75 -15.44 24.58
N GLN A 12 -19.14 -14.25 24.13
CA GLN A 12 -18.97 -13.82 22.75
C GLN A 12 -17.72 -12.94 22.55
N GLU A 13 -17.20 -12.30 23.61
CA GLU A 13 -15.99 -11.47 23.54
C GLU A 13 -14.69 -12.30 23.63
N GLU A 14 -14.67 -13.40 24.38
CA GLU A 14 -13.48 -14.25 24.56
C GLU A 14 -13.09 -15.00 23.27
N ASN A 15 -14.07 -15.37 22.44
CA ASN A 15 -13.85 -16.15 21.21
C ASN A 15 -13.42 -15.29 20.01
N GLY A 16 -13.80 -14.01 19.97
CA GLY A 16 -13.42 -13.11 18.86
C GLY A 16 -12.00 -12.54 18.99
N ALA A 17 -11.52 -12.34 20.22
CA ALA A 17 -10.19 -11.81 20.49
C ALA A 17 -9.07 -12.82 20.16
N SER A 18 -9.32 -14.10 20.40
CA SER A 18 -8.41 -15.21 20.13
C SER A 18 -8.26 -15.50 18.63
N GLU A 19 -9.32 -15.30 17.84
CA GLU A 19 -9.29 -15.48 16.39
C GLU A 19 -8.50 -14.35 15.68
N LEU A 20 -8.62 -13.10 16.15
CA LEU A 20 -7.84 -11.97 15.66
C LEU A 20 -6.35 -12.02 16.06
N GLN A 21 -6.04 -12.58 17.24
CA GLN A 21 -4.65 -12.84 17.65
C GLN A 21 -3.98 -13.89 16.75
N SER A 22 -4.71 -14.96 16.39
CA SER A 22 -4.18 -16.01 15.51
C SER A 22 -3.90 -15.52 14.08
N LEU A 23 -4.64 -14.52 13.60
CA LEU A 23 -4.44 -13.96 12.26
C LEU A 23 -3.24 -13.01 12.21
N VAL A 24 -2.95 -12.30 13.32
CA VAL A 24 -1.78 -11.43 13.46
C VAL A 24 -0.48 -12.22 13.53
N GLU A 25 -0.47 -13.39 14.19
CA GLU A 25 0.73 -14.25 14.24
C GLU A 25 1.12 -14.84 12.88
N ARG A 26 0.17 -15.05 11.97
CA ARG A 26 0.43 -15.65 10.64
C ARG A 26 1.07 -14.69 9.63
N VAL A 27 1.06 -13.38 9.90
CA VAL A 27 1.63 -12.35 9.00
C VAL A 27 3.07 -11.97 9.40
N GLY A 28 3.54 -12.41 10.57
CA GLY A 28 4.84 -12.05 11.14
C GLY A 28 6.07 -12.66 10.45
N ASP A 29 5.90 -13.61 9.53
CA ASP A 29 7.00 -14.41 8.98
C ASP A 29 7.44 -13.98 7.56
N LEU A 30 7.03 -12.80 7.10
CA LEU A 30 7.51 -12.23 5.84
C LEU A 30 8.80 -11.42 6.09
N PRO A 31 9.94 -11.80 5.47
CA PRO A 31 11.20 -11.13 5.70
C PRO A 31 11.18 -9.70 5.15
N PRO A 32 11.76 -8.72 5.88
CA PRO A 32 11.85 -7.34 5.41
C PRO A 32 12.82 -7.22 4.22
N LEU A 33 12.32 -6.71 3.10
CA LEU A 33 13.13 -6.34 1.93
C LEU A 33 14.01 -5.12 2.28
N SER A 34 15.33 -5.33 2.25
CA SER A 34 16.35 -4.34 2.62
C SER A 34 16.71 -3.42 1.44
N PRO A 35 16.78 -2.08 1.64
CA PRO A 35 17.39 -1.17 0.67
C PRO A 35 18.92 -1.27 0.69
N LYS A 36 19.54 -1.52 -0.47
CA LYS A 36 21.00 -1.53 -0.66
C LYS A 36 21.56 -0.10 -0.61
N GLU A 37 22.43 0.19 0.36
CA GLU A 37 23.30 1.37 0.39
C GLU A 37 24.50 1.19 -0.55
N GLY A 38 24.76 2.17 -1.41
CA GLY A 38 25.94 2.24 -2.27
C GLY A 38 26.82 3.43 -1.87
N GLY A 39 28.03 3.14 -1.39
CA GLY A 39 29.06 4.12 -1.05
C GLY A 39 29.84 4.64 -2.27
N ASP A 40 30.12 5.95 -2.29
CA ASP A 40 30.88 6.63 -3.34
C ASP A 40 32.31 6.96 -2.87
N SER A 41 33.27 6.62 -3.72
CA SER A 41 34.71 6.82 -3.53
C SER A 41 35.14 8.17 -4.09
N LYS A 42 35.90 8.96 -3.31
CA LYS A 42 36.47 10.25 -3.74
C LYS A 42 37.84 10.06 -4.41
N GLU A 43 38.03 10.61 -5.62
CA GLU A 43 39.25 11.36 -5.98
C GLU A 43 39.03 12.40 -7.12
N VAL A 44 39.34 13.66 -6.78
CA VAL A 44 39.96 14.79 -7.51
C VAL A 44 39.72 15.01 -9.03
N SER A 45 39.15 16.19 -9.39
CA SER A 45 39.89 17.27 -10.11
C SER A 45 39.02 18.41 -10.71
N LYS A 46 39.60 19.62 -10.64
CA LYS A 46 39.47 20.80 -11.53
C LYS A 46 38.15 21.61 -11.58
N LYS A 47 38.23 22.77 -10.92
CA LYS A 47 37.39 23.97 -10.96
C LYS A 47 37.15 24.46 -12.41
N LYS A 48 35.91 24.38 -12.90
CA LYS A 48 35.42 25.15 -14.06
C LYS A 48 33.98 25.65 -13.80
N LYS A 49 33.82 26.95 -14.06
CA LYS A 49 32.65 27.85 -13.87
C LYS A 49 31.28 27.15 -14.03
N LYS A 50 30.53 26.99 -12.93
CA LYS A 50 29.19 26.38 -12.91
C LYS A 50 28.14 27.42 -13.33
N LYS A 51 27.69 27.35 -14.59
CA LYS A 51 26.41 27.96 -15.02
C LYS A 51 25.30 27.37 -14.14
N THR A 52 24.50 28.25 -13.54
CA THR A 52 23.32 27.91 -12.74
C THR A 52 22.30 27.19 -13.62
N ARG A 53 22.32 25.84 -13.58
CA ARG A 53 21.23 25.04 -14.14
C ARG A 53 20.03 25.22 -13.23
N SER A 54 19.00 25.85 -13.79
CA SER A 54 17.65 25.88 -13.27
C SER A 54 17.26 24.49 -12.81
N LYS A 55 16.78 24.39 -11.56
CA LYS A 55 16.18 23.17 -11.02
C LYS A 55 15.01 22.82 -11.92
N LYS A 56 15.18 21.85 -12.83
CA LYS A 56 14.07 21.20 -13.51
C LYS A 56 13.16 20.68 -12.40
N LYS A 57 11.94 21.21 -12.33
CA LYS A 57 10.87 20.60 -11.56
C LYS A 57 10.82 19.15 -12.01
N LYS A 58 10.93 18.20 -11.07
CA LYS A 58 10.73 16.78 -11.37
C LYS A 58 9.33 16.68 -11.97
N GLU A 59 9.23 16.44 -13.27
CA GLU A 59 7.96 16.05 -13.87
C GLU A 59 7.48 14.82 -13.09
N LEU A 60 6.24 14.89 -12.62
CA LEU A 60 5.59 13.73 -12.02
C LEU A 60 5.57 12.66 -13.11
N LEU A 61 6.17 11.50 -12.87
CA LEU A 61 6.10 10.38 -13.80
C LEU A 61 4.62 10.04 -13.96
N GLU A 62 4.09 10.19 -15.17
CA GLU A 62 2.71 9.84 -15.49
C GLU A 62 2.65 8.37 -15.96
N GLN A 63 1.56 7.68 -15.62
CA GLN A 63 1.32 6.32 -16.08
C GLN A 63 1.05 6.30 -17.60
N THR A 64 1.44 5.22 -18.26
CA THR A 64 1.25 5.02 -19.71
C THR A 64 -0.14 4.46 -20.04
N ASP A 65 -0.53 4.50 -21.31
CA ASP A 65 -1.67 3.77 -21.86
C ASP A 65 -1.17 2.78 -22.93
N PRO A 66 -1.15 1.45 -22.70
CA PRO A 66 -1.62 0.71 -21.51
C PRO A 66 -0.70 0.90 -20.28
N PRO A 67 -1.20 0.67 -19.05
CA PRO A 67 -0.42 0.83 -17.83
C PRO A 67 0.74 -0.16 -17.78
N SER A 68 1.97 0.36 -17.72
CA SER A 68 3.19 -0.45 -17.83
C SER A 68 4.28 -0.08 -16.83
N ILE A 69 4.22 1.12 -16.26
CA ILE A 69 5.18 1.59 -15.27
C ILE A 69 4.76 1.06 -13.90
N SER A 70 5.69 0.46 -13.18
CA SER A 70 5.41 -0.09 -11.85
C SER A 70 5.10 1.00 -10.82
N VAL A 71 4.25 0.69 -9.84
CA VAL A 71 3.79 1.67 -8.85
C VAL A 71 4.93 2.16 -7.96
N ILE A 72 5.97 1.35 -7.74
CA ILE A 72 7.16 1.75 -6.98
C ILE A 72 7.93 2.85 -7.72
N ASP A 73 8.06 2.73 -9.04
CA ASP A 73 8.78 3.71 -9.87
C ASP A 73 8.00 5.02 -10.02
N LEU A 74 6.66 4.94 -10.00
CA LEU A 74 5.78 6.11 -10.00
C LEU A 74 5.88 6.93 -8.71
N PHE A 75 6.16 6.28 -7.58
CA PHE A 75 6.29 6.93 -6.27
C PHE A 75 7.68 6.68 -5.66
N PRO A 76 8.76 7.34 -6.15
CA PRO A 76 10.12 7.16 -5.63
C PRO A 76 10.30 7.52 -4.16
N SER A 77 9.38 8.29 -3.58
CA SER A 77 9.37 8.63 -2.15
C SER A 77 9.04 7.42 -1.27
N GLY A 78 8.43 6.38 -1.84
CA GLY A 78 7.94 5.22 -1.10
C GLY A 78 6.67 5.47 -0.30
N ASP A 79 6.14 6.69 -0.24
CA ASP A 79 4.84 6.99 0.35
C ASP A 79 3.74 6.88 -0.73
N PHE A 80 2.86 5.89 -0.58
CA PHE A 80 1.76 5.64 -1.51
C PHE A 80 0.49 6.42 -1.12
N PRO A 81 -0.37 6.78 -2.09
CA PRO A 81 -1.58 7.56 -1.82
C PRO A 81 -2.50 6.87 -0.82
N GLU A 82 -3.03 7.66 0.12
CA GLU A 82 -3.97 7.18 1.14
C GLU A 82 -5.38 6.98 0.54
N GLY A 83 -6.12 6.05 1.14
CA GLY A 83 -7.53 5.86 0.83
C GLY A 83 -8.41 6.94 1.46
N GLU A 84 -9.72 6.72 1.43
CA GLU A 84 -10.65 7.54 2.21
C GLU A 84 -10.47 7.20 3.70
N ILE A 85 -10.13 8.20 4.51
CA ILE A 85 -10.04 8.08 5.96
C ILE A 85 -11.38 8.54 6.53
N GLN A 86 -12.14 7.60 7.09
CA GLN A 86 -13.37 7.89 7.81
C GLN A 86 -13.13 7.95 9.31
N GLN A 87 -13.77 8.92 9.96
CA GLN A 87 -13.76 9.00 11.41
C GLN A 87 -14.67 7.94 11.99
N TYR A 88 -14.27 7.38 13.12
CA TYR A 88 -15.14 6.48 13.88
C TYR A 88 -16.41 7.22 14.32
N LYS A 89 -17.51 6.46 14.35
CA LYS A 89 -18.79 6.98 14.81
C LYS A 89 -18.83 7.01 16.35
N ASP A 90 -19.56 7.99 16.90
CA ASP A 90 -19.93 8.10 18.31
C ASP A 90 -18.70 8.16 19.26
N ASP A 91 -18.69 7.33 20.30
CA ASP A 91 -17.76 7.40 21.43
C ASP A 91 -16.30 7.02 21.11
N ASN A 92 -15.98 6.67 19.87
CA ASN A 92 -14.64 6.23 19.45
C ASN A 92 -13.76 7.35 18.88
N LEU A 93 -14.20 8.61 18.94
CA LEU A 93 -13.46 9.76 18.43
C LEU A 93 -12.09 9.95 19.09
N TRP A 94 -11.92 9.44 20.31
CA TRP A 94 -10.65 9.47 21.05
C TRP A 94 -9.52 8.72 20.34
N ARG A 95 -9.83 7.79 19.43
CA ARG A 95 -8.81 7.06 18.66
C ARG A 95 -8.03 7.95 17.70
N THR A 96 -8.63 9.05 17.27
CA THR A 96 -7.99 10.05 16.39
C THR A 96 -7.20 11.09 17.19
N THR A 97 -7.67 11.44 18.40
CA THR A 97 -7.10 12.52 19.21
C THR A 97 -6.03 12.06 20.21
N SER A 98 -6.08 10.79 20.65
CA SER A 98 -5.13 10.24 21.61
C SER A 98 -3.71 10.14 21.01
N GLU A 99 -2.74 10.77 21.69
CA GLU A 99 -1.32 10.74 21.29
C GLU A 99 -0.76 9.30 21.27
N GLU A 100 -1.15 8.45 22.22
CA GLU A 100 -0.70 7.04 22.24
C GLU A 100 -1.17 6.27 21.02
N LYS A 101 -2.40 6.51 20.55
CA LYS A 101 -2.93 5.86 19.35
C LYS A 101 -2.25 6.35 18.08
N ARG A 102 -1.91 7.64 18.01
CA ARG A 102 -1.15 8.20 16.88
C ARG A 102 0.25 7.60 16.77
N GLU A 103 0.92 7.37 17.89
CA GLU A 103 2.26 6.76 17.86
C GLU A 103 2.19 5.27 17.48
N LEU A 104 1.19 4.54 17.97
CA LEU A 104 0.94 3.15 17.53
C LEU A 104 0.67 3.07 16.02
N GLU A 105 -0.09 4.00 15.46
CA GLU A 105 -0.35 4.07 14.01
C GLU A 105 0.94 4.37 13.23
N ARG A 106 1.81 5.24 13.75
CA ARG A 106 3.12 5.53 13.16
C ARG A 106 4.01 4.28 13.11
N LEU A 107 3.99 3.47 14.16
CA LEU A 107 4.72 2.18 14.21
C LEU A 107 4.19 1.19 13.16
N GLN A 108 2.89 1.21 12.86
CA GLN A 108 2.25 0.36 11.85
C GLN A 108 2.30 0.92 10.43
N LYS A 109 2.87 2.13 10.23
CA LYS A 109 3.07 2.76 8.91
C LYS A 109 3.60 1.81 7.81
N PRO A 110 4.60 0.93 8.02
CA PRO A 110 5.08 0.04 6.95
C PRO A 110 4.00 -0.92 6.43
N ILE A 111 3.13 -1.43 7.31
CA ILE A 111 2.02 -2.32 6.92
C ILE A 111 0.97 -1.53 6.13
N TYR A 112 0.60 -0.33 6.60
CA TYR A 112 -0.33 0.50 5.84
C TYR A 112 0.22 0.89 4.48
N ASN A 113 1.51 1.17 4.40
CA ASN A 113 2.14 1.55 3.16
C ASN A 113 2.17 0.41 2.14
N SER A 114 2.40 -0.84 2.56
CA SER A 114 2.31 -2.00 1.67
C SER A 114 0.89 -2.23 1.14
N VAL A 115 -0.13 -2.04 1.99
CA VAL A 115 -1.54 -2.10 1.58
C VAL A 115 -1.90 -0.97 0.64
N ARG A 116 -1.43 0.26 0.87
CA ARG A 116 -1.65 1.41 -0.02
C ARG A 116 -1.03 1.17 -1.40
N ARG A 117 0.17 0.59 -1.46
CA ARG A 117 0.81 0.17 -2.73
C ARG A 117 -0.10 -0.79 -3.51
N ALA A 118 -0.57 -1.84 -2.86
CA ALA A 118 -1.45 -2.83 -3.48
C ALA A 118 -2.78 -2.22 -3.94
N ALA A 119 -3.35 -1.32 -3.12
CA ALA A 119 -4.58 -0.60 -3.46
C ALA A 119 -4.40 0.28 -4.70
N GLU A 120 -3.26 0.95 -4.85
CA GLU A 120 -2.98 1.79 -6.02
C GLU A 120 -2.82 0.95 -7.30
N VAL A 121 -2.11 -0.18 -7.22
CA VAL A 121 -2.07 -1.16 -8.33
C VAL A 121 -3.49 -1.56 -8.73
N HIS A 122 -4.32 -1.93 -7.76
CA HIS A 122 -5.70 -2.36 -8.02
C HIS A 122 -6.56 -1.27 -8.67
N ARG A 123 -6.40 0.00 -8.25
CA ARG A 123 -7.08 1.17 -8.86
C ARG A 123 -6.72 1.32 -10.34
N GLN A 124 -5.42 1.22 -10.66
CA GLN A 124 -4.93 1.37 -12.02
C GLN A 124 -5.38 0.22 -12.94
N VAL A 125 -5.25 -1.03 -12.47
CA VAL A 125 -5.72 -2.21 -13.21
C VAL A 125 -7.22 -2.11 -13.49
N ARG A 126 -8.03 -1.81 -12.47
CA ARG A 126 -9.48 -1.71 -12.64
C ARG A 126 -9.88 -0.59 -13.60
N LYS A 127 -9.19 0.56 -13.56
CA LYS A 127 -9.43 1.68 -14.47
C LYS A 127 -9.16 1.27 -15.92
N TYR A 128 -8.05 0.57 -16.17
CA TYR A 128 -7.71 0.07 -17.50
C TYR A 128 -8.67 -1.02 -17.98
N MET A 129 -8.94 -2.03 -17.15
CA MET A 129 -9.87 -3.12 -17.46
C MET A 129 -11.27 -2.60 -17.83
N LYS A 130 -11.78 -1.60 -17.10
CA LYS A 130 -13.08 -0.98 -17.40
C LYS A 130 -13.14 -0.35 -18.80
N GLY A 131 -12.01 0.11 -19.34
CA GLY A 131 -11.94 0.69 -20.69
C GLY A 131 -11.99 -0.36 -21.80
N ILE A 132 -11.35 -1.52 -21.57
CA ILE A 132 -11.19 -2.57 -22.59
C ILE A 132 -12.32 -3.61 -22.58
N LEU A 133 -13.01 -3.80 -21.45
CA LEU A 133 -13.99 -4.88 -21.30
C LEU A 133 -15.22 -4.64 -22.19
N LYS A 134 -15.49 -5.59 -23.10
CA LYS A 134 -16.63 -5.56 -24.03
C LYS A 134 -17.34 -6.92 -24.09
N PRO A 135 -18.66 -6.96 -24.32
CA PRO A 135 -19.36 -8.21 -24.59
C PRO A 135 -18.77 -8.93 -25.81
N GLY A 136 -18.65 -10.26 -25.75
CA GLY A 136 -18.09 -11.07 -26.84
C GLY A 136 -16.61 -11.42 -26.71
N MET A 137 -15.91 -10.91 -25.69
CA MET A 137 -14.56 -11.35 -25.34
C MET A 137 -14.58 -12.69 -24.59
N LEU A 138 -13.57 -13.54 -24.81
CA LEU A 138 -13.40 -14.76 -24.03
C LEU A 138 -12.99 -14.41 -22.59
N MET A 139 -13.48 -15.20 -21.63
CA MET A 139 -13.14 -15.00 -20.22
C MET A 139 -11.66 -15.24 -19.94
N THR A 140 -11.02 -16.16 -20.68
CA THR A 140 -9.58 -16.44 -20.60
C THR A 140 -8.76 -15.19 -20.92
N ASP A 141 -9.07 -14.52 -22.03
CA ASP A 141 -8.34 -13.35 -22.50
C ASP A 141 -8.48 -12.17 -21.54
N ILE A 142 -9.66 -12.03 -20.92
CA ILE A 142 -9.90 -11.02 -19.87
C ILE A 142 -9.01 -11.30 -18.65
N CYS A 143 -8.96 -12.53 -18.16
CA CYS A 143 -8.13 -12.89 -17.01
C CYS A 143 -6.64 -12.73 -17.33
N GLU A 144 -6.18 -13.20 -18.49
CA GLU A 144 -4.78 -13.07 -18.92
C GLU A 144 -4.36 -11.60 -19.03
N THR A 145 -5.18 -10.75 -19.65
CA THR A 145 -4.89 -9.31 -19.74
C THR A 145 -4.87 -8.64 -18.37
N LEU A 146 -5.79 -9.00 -17.47
CA LEU A 146 -5.82 -8.52 -16.10
C LEU A 146 -4.54 -8.93 -15.35
N GLU A 147 -4.21 -10.21 -15.32
CA GLU A 147 -3.03 -10.72 -14.61
C GLU A 147 -1.74 -10.10 -15.16
N ASN A 148 -1.59 -10.02 -16.48
CA ASN A 148 -0.42 -9.40 -17.10
C ASN A 148 -0.25 -7.92 -16.73
N THR A 149 -1.34 -7.19 -16.55
CA THR A 149 -1.26 -5.79 -16.06
C THR A 149 -0.90 -5.73 -14.58
N VAL A 150 -1.42 -6.64 -13.75
CA VAL A 150 -1.07 -6.72 -12.32
C VAL A 150 0.42 -7.01 -12.15
N ARG A 151 0.96 -8.03 -12.85
CA ARG A 151 2.38 -8.42 -12.78
C ARG A 151 3.32 -7.26 -13.10
N LYS A 152 2.99 -6.48 -14.14
CA LYS A 152 3.76 -5.28 -14.53
C LYS A 152 3.71 -4.17 -13.47
N LEU A 153 2.53 -3.90 -12.93
CA LEU A 153 2.32 -2.79 -12.00
C LEU A 153 2.86 -3.05 -10.59
N ILE A 154 2.82 -4.30 -10.13
CA ILE A 154 3.34 -4.69 -8.81
C ILE A 154 4.85 -4.90 -8.81
N SER A 155 5.50 -4.99 -9.98
CA SER A 155 6.86 -5.52 -10.14
C SER A 155 6.98 -6.89 -9.49
N GLU A 156 6.28 -7.88 -10.04
CA GLU A 156 6.29 -9.25 -9.50
C GLU A 156 7.73 -9.76 -9.34
N ASP A 157 8.08 -10.13 -8.12
CA ASP A 157 9.35 -10.77 -7.73
C ASP A 157 8.99 -12.13 -7.10
N GLY A 158 8.57 -13.06 -7.96
CA GLY A 158 7.96 -14.33 -7.57
C GLY A 158 7.59 -15.20 -8.78
N LEU A 159 6.91 -16.33 -8.53
CA LEU A 159 6.41 -17.27 -9.54
C LEU A 159 4.88 -17.29 -9.56
#